data_AF-A0A9K3GI05-F1
#
_entry.id   AF-A0A9K3GI05-F1
#
_cell.length_a   1.000
_cell.length_b   1.000
_cell.length_c   1.000
_cell.angle_alpha   90.00
_cell.angle_beta   90.00
_cell.angle_gamma   90.00
#
_symmetry.space_group_name_H-M   'P 1'
#
loop_
_entity.id
_entity.type
_entity.pdbx_description
1 polymer ?
#
loop_
_entity_poly.entity_id
_entity_poly.type
_entity_poly.pdbx_seq_one_letter_code
_entity_poly.pdbx_strand_id
1 'polypeptide(L)'
;MFDYFTLFSESGLVLWDSKEPNTPPEAVASVDSLVSEVFLKERLSQTSHDAGPFSLCWRLLNNFSSRIFCVVVYSSILSHLNPCAQGVLDHFSGRDTY
;
A
#
# COMPACT_ATOMS: atom_id res chain seq x y z
N MET A 1 -2.86 4.02 13.54
CA MET A 1 -3.19 2.63 13.15
C MET A 1 -3.64 2.67 11.70
N PHE A 2 -3.33 1.65 10.90
CA PHE A 2 -3.72 1.56 9.49
C PHE A 2 -4.90 0.60 9.37
N ASP A 3 -5.85 0.88 8.48
CA ASP A 3 -7.08 0.10 8.37
C ASP A 3 -6.85 -1.21 7.61
N TYR A 4 -5.95 -1.20 6.63
CA TYR A 4 -5.62 -2.39 5.84
C TYR A 4 -4.17 -2.35 5.34
N PHE A 5 -3.51 -3.50 5.34
CA PHE A 5 -2.17 -3.69 4.82
C PHE A 5 -2.16 -4.92 3.93
N THR A 6 -1.53 -4.83 2.77
CA THR A 6 -1.41 -5.96 1.85
C THR A 6 -0.10 -5.97 1.09
N LEU A 7 0.39 -7.17 0.83
CA LEU A 7 1.53 -7.48 -0.02
C LEU A 7 1.04 -8.29 -1.22
N PHE A 8 1.32 -7.84 -2.42
CA PHE A 8 1.00 -8.60 -3.63
C PHE A 8 2.08 -8.51 -4.70
N SER A 9 2.18 -9.53 -5.54
CA SER A 9 3.10 -9.55 -6.67
C SER A 9 2.56 -8.75 -7.86
N GLU A 10 3.41 -8.40 -8.81
CA GLU A 10 3.02 -7.81 -10.10
C GLU A 10 1.99 -8.63 -10.89
N SER A 11 1.91 -9.94 -10.67
CA SER A 11 0.86 -10.79 -11.26
C SER A 11 -0.50 -10.68 -10.57
N GLY A 12 -0.63 -9.86 -9.53
CA GLY A 12 -1.84 -9.70 -8.72
C GLY A 12 -2.03 -10.78 -7.65
N LEU A 13 -1.02 -11.61 -7.35
CA LEU A 13 -1.12 -12.61 -6.30
C LEU A 13 -0.92 -11.94 -4.93
N VAL A 14 -1.94 -11.99 -4.07
CA VAL A 14 -1.80 -11.56 -2.67
C VAL A 14 -0.95 -12.58 -1.92
N LEU A 15 0.19 -12.11 -1.41
CA LEU A 15 1.15 -12.90 -0.66
C LEU A 15 0.80 -12.92 0.83
N TRP A 16 0.35 -11.77 1.35
CA TRP A 16 -0.04 -11.59 2.73
C TRP A 16 -0.92 -10.36 2.88
N ASP A 17 -1.90 -10.42 3.79
CA ASP A 17 -2.73 -9.29 4.16
C ASP A 17 -2.98 -9.23 5.67
N SER A 18 -3.27 -8.03 6.17
CA SER A 18 -3.69 -7.78 7.53
C SER A 18 -4.71 -6.64 7.55
N LYS A 19 -5.85 -6.90 8.18
CA LYS A 19 -6.97 -5.97 8.29
C LYS A 19 -7.38 -5.82 9.73
N GLU A 20 -7.78 -4.62 10.11
CA GLU A 20 -8.43 -4.41 11.40
C GLU A 20 -9.82 -5.08 11.43
N PRO A 21 -10.32 -5.48 12.61
CA PRO A 21 -11.58 -6.21 12.73
C PRO A 21 -12.79 -5.45 12.16
N ASN A 22 -12.72 -4.12 12.15
CA ASN A 22 -13.80 -3.23 11.70
C ASN A 22 -13.47 -2.55 10.37
N THR A 23 -12.51 -3.06 9.61
CA THR A 23 -12.13 -2.48 8.33
C THR A 23 -13.31 -2.55 7.36
N PRO A 24 -13.79 -1.40 6.87
CA PRO A 24 -14.88 -1.36 5.90
C PRO A 24 -14.48 -2.07 4.60
N PRO A 25 -15.40 -2.80 3.93
CA PRO A 25 -15.09 -3.49 2.67
C PRO A 25 -14.61 -2.53 1.57
N GLU A 26 -15.01 -1.26 1.63
CA GLU A 26 -14.56 -0.20 0.73
C GLU A 26 -13.05 0.07 0.84
N ALA A 27 -12.45 -0.13 2.01
CA ALA A 27 -11.00 0.01 2.19
C ALA A 27 -10.24 -1.09 1.42
N VAL A 28 -10.78 -2.31 1.37
CA VAL A 28 -10.18 -3.39 0.56
C VAL A 28 -10.38 -3.11 -0.93
N ALA A 29 -11.58 -2.71 -1.34
CA ALA A 29 -11.88 -2.36 -2.73
C ALA A 29 -11.02 -1.20 -3.27
N SER A 30 -10.57 -0.29 -2.40
CA SER A 30 -9.66 0.79 -2.78
C SER A 30 -8.29 0.30 -3.29
N VAL A 31 -7.86 -0.90 -2.90
CA VAL A 31 -6.63 -1.52 -3.44
C VAL A 31 -6.83 -1.95 -4.89
N ASP A 32 -8.00 -2.48 -5.24
CA ASP A 32 -8.31 -2.83 -6.63
C ASP A 32 -8.32 -1.57 -7.52
N SER A 33 -8.83 -0.45 -6.99
CA SER A 33 -8.76 0.86 -7.64
C SER A 33 -7.31 1.29 -7.88
N LEU A 34 -6.45 1.15 -6.86
CA LEU A 34 -5.02 1.43 -6.98
C LEU A 34 -4.36 0.60 -8.09
N VAL A 35 -4.66 -0.69 -8.16
CA VAL A 35 -4.11 -1.58 -9.20
C VAL A 35 -4.52 -1.13 -10.58
N SER A 36 -5.80 -0.82 -10.78
CA SER A 36 -6.32 -0.40 -12.07
C SER A 36 -5.86 0.99 -12.51
N GLU A 37 -5.66 1.91 -11.56
CA GLU A 37 -5.37 3.31 -11.87
C GLU A 37 -3.89 3.67 -11.89
N VAL A 38 -3.08 3.00 -11.07
CA VAL A 38 -1.66 3.31 -10.93
C VAL A 38 -0.80 2.27 -11.63
N PHE A 39 -1.01 0.98 -11.32
CA PHE A 39 -0.13 -0.07 -11.84
C PHE A 39 -0.38 -0.34 -13.33
N LEU A 40 -1.63 -0.43 -13.77
CA LEU A 40 -1.95 -0.59 -15.20
C LEU A 40 -1.62 0.64 -16.05
N LYS A 41 -1.53 1.84 -15.44
CA LYS A 41 -1.17 3.09 -16.15
C LYS A 41 0.32 3.45 -16.02
N GLU A 42 1.14 2.53 -15.51
CA GLU A 42 2.59 2.70 -15.29
C GLU A 42 2.98 3.95 -14.51
N ARG A 43 2.10 4.45 -13.64
CA ARG A 43 2.36 5.66 -12.81
C ARG A 43 3.16 5.34 -11.56
N LEU A 44 4.24 4.58 -11.71
CA LEU A 44 5.08 4.09 -10.62
C LEU A 44 5.89 5.20 -9.91
N SER A 45 5.88 6.42 -10.45
CA SER A 45 6.48 7.59 -9.80
C SER A 45 5.60 8.17 -8.67
N GLN A 46 4.31 7.80 -8.62
CA GLN A 46 3.43 8.13 -7.50
C GLN A 46 3.57 7.03 -6.44
N THR A 47 3.56 7.42 -5.16
CA THR A 47 3.63 6.50 -4.01
C THR A 47 2.44 6.67 -3.07
N SER A 48 1.48 7.53 -3.43
CA SER A 48 0.23 7.75 -2.69
C SER A 48 -0.94 8.06 -3.64
N HIS A 49 -2.15 7.65 -3.25
CA HIS A 49 -3.39 7.79 -4.01
C HIS A 49 -4.56 7.96 -3.05
N ASP A 50 -5.42 8.93 -3.31
CA ASP A 50 -6.64 9.16 -2.54
C ASP A 50 -7.83 8.52 -3.25
N ALA A 51 -8.45 7.55 -2.58
CA ALA A 51 -9.61 6.80 -3.04
C ALA A 51 -10.85 7.17 -2.21
N GLY A 52 -11.19 8.47 -2.17
CA GLY A 52 -12.34 8.99 -1.44
C GLY A 52 -12.11 9.10 0.07
N PRO A 53 -12.76 8.28 0.93
CA PRO A 53 -12.55 8.33 2.38
C PRO A 53 -11.28 7.60 2.84
N PHE A 54 -10.54 6.98 1.91
CA PHE A 54 -9.28 6.30 2.18
C PHE A 54 -8.15 6.89 1.36
N SER A 55 -6.98 6.91 1.97
CA SER A 55 -5.72 7.23 1.33
C SER A 55 -4.86 5.97 1.34
N LEU A 56 -4.21 5.71 0.22
CA LEU A 56 -3.35 4.56 0.00
C LEU A 56 -1.93 5.06 -0.20
N CYS A 57 -0.97 4.43 0.47
CA CYS A 57 0.44 4.58 0.19
C CYS A 57 1.04 3.23 -0.18
N TRP A 58 1.97 3.21 -1.11
CA TRP A 58 2.63 1.99 -1.50
C TRP A 58 4.11 2.17 -1.79
N ARG A 59 4.82 1.06 -1.73
CA ARG A 59 6.21 0.96 -2.15
C ARG A 59 6.43 -0.34 -2.93
N LEU A 60 7.27 -0.24 -3.94
CA LEU A 60 7.77 -1.40 -4.67
C LEU A 60 9.00 -1.97 -3.96
N LEU A 61 8.90 -3.21 -3.50
CA LEU A 61 10.00 -4.00 -2.99
C LEU A 61 10.61 -4.75 -4.18
N ASN A 62 11.72 -4.25 -4.71
CA ASN A 62 12.46 -4.90 -5.78
C ASN A 62 13.42 -5.92 -5.16
N ASN A 63 13.02 -7.19 -5.09
CA ASN A 63 13.93 -8.29 -4.81
C ASN A 63 14.14 -9.12 -6.08
N PHE A 64 15.41 -9.20 -6.51
CA PHE A 64 16.13 -9.90 -7.59
C PHE A 64 15.41 -10.78 -8.66
N SER A 65 14.13 -11.11 -8.57
CA SER A 65 13.35 -11.82 -9.61
C SER A 65 11.86 -11.48 -9.64
N SER A 66 11.30 -10.71 -8.70
CA SER A 66 9.87 -10.38 -8.69
C SER A 66 9.59 -9.04 -8.03
N ARG A 67 8.70 -8.26 -8.67
CA ARG A 67 8.19 -6.99 -8.15
C ARG A 67 7.08 -7.26 -7.14
N ILE A 68 7.32 -6.90 -5.88
CA ILE A 68 6.33 -7.02 -4.81
C ILE A 68 5.88 -5.63 -4.41
N PHE A 69 4.57 -5.41 -4.38
CA PHE A 69 3.97 -4.17 -3.93
C PHE A 69 3.54 -4.32 -2.48
N CYS A 70 4.02 -3.39 -1.65
CA CYS A 70 3.60 -3.21 -0.27
C CYS A 70 2.65 -2.02 -0.24
N VAL A 71 1.39 -2.26 0.13
CA VAL A 71 0.33 -1.26 0.14
C VAL A 71 -0.25 -1.14 1.53
N VAL A 72 -0.41 0.11 1.99
CA VAL A 72 -1.05 0.47 3.24
C VAL A 72 -2.23 1.37 2.93
N VAL A 73 -3.39 1.03 3.48
CA VAL A 73 -4.62 1.81 3.39
C VAL A 73 -4.94 2.38 4.76
N TYR A 74 -5.29 3.66 4.80
CA TYR A 74 -5.70 4.35 6.00
C TYR A 74 -6.80 5.36 5.69
N SER A 75 -7.68 5.61 6.65
CA SER A 75 -8.74 6.59 6.51
C SER A 75 -8.17 8.01 6.31
N SER A 76 -8.74 8.76 5.36
CA SER A 76 -8.31 10.12 5.02
C SER A 76 -8.53 11.14 6.15
N ILE A 77 -9.27 10.79 7.21
CA ILE A 77 -9.33 11.62 8.42
C ILE A 77 -8.00 11.57 9.19
N LEU A 78 -7.27 10.45 9.08
CA LEU A 78 -5.97 10.23 9.70
C LEU A 78 -4.79 10.59 8.80
N SER A 79 -5.03 10.92 7.53
CA SER A 79 -3.97 11.16 6.53
C SER A 79 -3.10 12.37 6.85
N HIS A 80 -3.67 13.43 7.44
CA HIS A 80 -2.91 14.59 7.93
C HIS A 80 -2.02 14.29 9.16
N LEU A 81 -2.22 13.14 9.82
CA LEU A 81 -1.56 12.78 11.09
C LEU A 81 -0.53 11.65 10.94
N ASN A 82 -0.35 11.05 9.75
CA ASN A 82 0.36 9.77 9.63
C ASN A 82 1.65 9.83 8.76
N PRO A 83 2.77 10.33 9.30
CA PRO A 83 4.11 9.98 8.80
C PRO A 83 4.44 8.49 9.04
N CYS A 84 3.64 7.77 9.83
CA CYS A 84 3.87 6.38 10.21
C CYS A 84 3.66 5.37 9.06
N ALA A 85 2.80 5.66 8.09
CA ALA A 85 2.64 4.78 6.91
C ALA A 85 3.94 4.73 6.10
N GLN A 86 4.62 5.88 5.95
CA GLN A 86 5.93 5.94 5.33
C GLN A 86 6.98 5.21 6.18
N GLY A 87 6.93 5.34 7.51
CA GLY A 87 7.82 4.63 8.43
C GLY A 87 7.70 3.11 8.38
N VAL A 88 6.49 2.56 8.18
CA VAL A 88 6.27 1.13 7.94
C VAL A 88 6.89 0.71 6.61
N LEU A 89 6.65 1.48 5.54
CA LEU A 89 7.27 1.24 4.22
C LEU A 89 8.82 1.37 4.27
N ASP A 90 9.35 2.24 5.12
CA ASP A 90 10.78 2.42 5.37
C ASP A 90 11.38 1.26 6.19
N HIS A 91 10.64 0.70 7.14
CA HIS A 91 11.06 -0.48 7.89
C HIS A 91 11.19 -1.71 6.98
N PHE A 92 10.25 -1.90 6.04
CA PHE A 92 10.33 -2.95 5.02
C PHE A 92 11.37 -2.67 3.92
N SER A 93 11.98 -1.49 3.90
CA SER A 93 12.98 -1.10 2.89
C SER A 93 14.38 -1.63 3.19
N GLY A 94 14.65 -2.19 4.38
CA GLY A 94 16.00 -2.61 4.75
C GLY A 94 17.01 -1.47 4.64
N ARG A 95 17.13 -0.64 5.69
CA ARG A 95 18.42 -0.03 5.97
C ARG A 95 19.37 -1.12 6.48
N ASP A 96 19.78 -2.00 5.57
CA ASP A 96 21.09 -2.61 5.63
C ASP A 96 22.06 -1.61 4.98
N THR A 97 22.33 -0.53 5.71
CA THR A 97 23.54 0.25 5.48
C THR A 97 24.71 -0.62 5.94
N TYR A 98 25.52 -1.06 4.98
CA TYR A 98 26.91 -1.48 5.21
C TYR A 98 27.68 -0.50 6.10
#